data_AF-A0A2U1CCJ3-F1
#
_entry.id   AF-A0A2U1CCJ3-F1
#
_cell.length_a   1.000
_cell.length_b   1.000
_cell.length_c   1.000
_cell.angle_alpha   90.00
_cell.angle_beta   90.00
_cell.angle_gamma   90.00
#
_symmetry.space_group_name_H-M   'P 1'
#
loop_
_entity.id
_entity.type
_entity.pdbx_description
1 polymer ?
#
loop_
_entity_poly.entity_id
_entity_poly.type
_entity_poly.pdbx_seq_one_letter_code
_entity_poly.pdbx_strand_id
1 'polypeptide(L)' 'MTTKERVEALWEMLREYFGIETMEQFQREYNRTPCIDISAFVAPGEHPFFPKPK' A
#
# COMPACT_ATOMS: atom_id res chain seq x y z
N MET A 1 2.70 -10.51 17.00
CA MET A 1 3.14 -10.23 15.63
C MET A 1 3.91 -8.93 15.61
N THR A 2 5.19 -8.98 15.29
CA THR A 2 6.10 -7.83 15.19
C THR A 2 5.97 -7.16 13.82
N THR A 3 6.49 -5.94 13.69
CA THR A 3 6.55 -5.23 12.41
C THR A 3 7.32 -6.05 11.36
N LYS A 4 8.39 -6.73 11.78
CA LYS A 4 9.22 -7.55 10.88
C LYS A 4 8.42 -8.73 10.31
N GLU A 5 7.72 -9.47 11.16
CA GLU A 5 6.85 -10.59 10.74
C GLU A 5 5.75 -10.13 9.77
N ARG A 6 5.19 -8.93 9.97
CA ARG A 6 4.20 -8.34 9.06
C ARG A 6 4.77 -8.02 7.70
N VAL A 7 5.97 -7.45 7.66
CA VAL A 7 6.66 -7.10 6.42
C VAL A 7 7.05 -8.37 5.65
N GLU A 8 7.53 -9.41 6.34
CA GLU A 8 7.87 -10.70 5.73
C GLU A 8 6.63 -11.37 5.12
N ALA A 9 5.53 -11.45 5.86
CA ALA A 9 4.27 -12.02 5.36
C ALA A 9 3.72 -11.24 4.15
N LEU A 10 3.84 -9.91 4.15
CA LEU A 10 3.48 -9.08 3.00
C LEU A 10 4.32 -9.44 1.77
N TRP A 11 5.64 -9.56 1.94
CA TRP A 11 6.54 -9.92 0.84
C TRP A 11 6.28 -11.32 0.29
N GLU A 12 5.91 -12.28 1.12
CA GLU A 12 5.48 -13.61 0.66
C GLU A 12 4.25 -13.53 -0.22
N MET A 13 3.20 -12.82 0.23
CA MET A 13 1.99 -12.63 -0.58
C MET A 13 2.27 -11.92 -1.91
N LEU A 14 3.09 -10.87 -1.89
CA LEU A 14 3.46 -10.12 -3.10
C LEU A 14 4.20 -10.99 -4.11
N ARG A 15 5.07 -11.90 -3.65
CA ARG A 15 5.76 -12.86 -4.53
C ARG A 15 4.83 -13.93 -5.07
N GLU A 16 4.07 -14.59 -4.20
CA GLU A 16 3.25 -15.75 -4.57
C GLU A 16 2.07 -15.38 -5.47
N TYR A 17 1.35 -14.30 -5.15
CA TYR A 17 0.10 -13.96 -5.83
C TYR A 17 0.28 -12.94 -6.95
N PHE A 18 1.33 -12.11 -6.89
CA PHE A 18 1.51 -10.97 -7.80
C PHE A 18 2.85 -11.00 -8.56
N GLY A 19 3.75 -11.95 -8.28
CA GLY A 19 5.06 -12.05 -8.93
C GLY A 19 5.95 -10.84 -8.69
N ILE A 20 5.75 -10.11 -7.58
CA ILE A 20 6.53 -8.93 -7.21
C ILE A 20 7.70 -9.38 -6.33
N GLU A 21 8.89 -9.43 -6.92
CA GLU A 21 10.12 -9.89 -6.28
C GLU A 21 11.01 -8.76 -5.77
N THR A 22 10.90 -7.57 -6.36
CA THR A 22 11.78 -6.43 -6.04
C THR A 22 11.01 -5.19 -5.57
N MET A 23 11.72 -4.31 -4.87
CA MET A 23 11.16 -3.03 -4.40
C MET A 23 10.74 -2.13 -5.57
N GLU A 24 11.49 -2.15 -6.67
CA GLU A 24 11.19 -1.35 -7.87
C GLU A 24 9.89 -1.83 -8.54
N GLN A 25 9.68 -3.15 -8.59
CA GLN A 25 8.43 -3.73 -9.08
C GLN A 25 7.25 -3.34 -8.17
N PHE A 26 7.44 -3.45 -6.85
CA PHE A 26 6.44 -3.02 -5.88
C PHE A 26 6.07 -1.55 -6.09
N GLN A 27 7.07 -0.67 -6.20
CA GLN A 27 6.84 0.77 -6.34
C GLN A 27 6.13 1.12 -7.65
N ARG A 28 6.45 0.42 -8.75
CA ARG A 28 5.75 0.58 -10.03
C ARG A 28 4.27 0.22 -9.93
N GLU A 29 3.94 -0.93 -9.33
CA GLU A 29 2.54 -1.36 -9.20
C GLU A 29 1.79 -0.53 -8.15
N TYR A 30 2.44 -0.15 -7.05
CA TYR A 30 1.89 0.73 -6.03
C TYR A 30 1.48 2.09 -6.64
N ASN A 31 2.35 2.69 -7.45
CA ASN A 31 2.06 3.98 -8.11
C ASN A 31 0.95 3.89 -9.17
N ARG A 32 0.70 2.69 -9.72
CA ARG A 32 -0.42 2.44 -10.64
C ARG A 32 -1.73 2.17 -9.92
N THR A 33 -1.67 1.79 -8.65
CA THR A 33 -2.85 1.44 -7.87
C THR A 33 -3.64 2.71 -7.56
N PRO A 34 -4.94 2.77 -7.91
CA PRO A 34 -5.76 3.92 -7.58
C PRO A 34 -5.83 4.09 -6.06
N CYS A 35 -5.82 5.33 -5.60
CA CYS A 35 -5.93 5.61 -4.18
C CYS A 35 -7.28 5.12 -3.65
N ILE A 36 -7.27 4.39 -2.54
CA ILE A 36 -8.51 3.93 -1.91
C ILE A 36 -9.22 5.16 -1.34
N ASP A 37 -10.41 5.45 -1.86
CA ASP A 37 -11.24 6.52 -1.32
C ASP A 37 -11.83 6.08 0.04
N ILE A 38 -11.29 6.66 1.11
CA ILE A 38 -11.76 6.44 2.48
C ILE A 38 -12.58 7.63 3.01
N SER A 39 -12.98 8.57 2.15
CA SER A 39 -13.68 9.80 2.54
C SER A 39 -14.94 9.55 3.38
N ALA A 40 -15.65 8.45 3.13
CA ALA A 40 -16.83 8.04 3.90
C ALA A 40 -16.54 7.77 5.39
N PHE A 41 -15.27 7.53 5.75
CA PHE A 41 -14.82 7.24 7.12
C PHE A 41 -14.09 8.42 7.78
N VAL A 42 -13.96 9.54 7.08
CA VAL A 42 -13.27 10.75 7.59
C VAL A 42 -14.30 11.70 8.18
N ALA A 43 -14.01 12.24 9.36
CA ALA A 43 -14.90 13.19 10.01
C ALA A 43 -15.03 14.48 9.17
N PRO A 44 -16.21 15.13 9.14
CA PRO A 44 -16.39 16.38 8.41
C PRO A 44 -15.38 17.45 8.86
N GLY A 45 -14.61 17.99 7.92
CA GLY A 45 -13.57 19.00 8.20
C GLY A 45 -12.16 18.44 8.39
N GLU A 46 -11.98 17.12 8.43
CA GLU A 46 -10.66 16.49 8.37
C GLU A 46 -10.28 16.18 6.92
N HIS A 47 -9.02 16.43 6.55
CA HIS A 47 -8.53 16.05 5.23
C HIS A 47 -8.10 14.57 5.31
N PRO A 48 -8.63 13.67 4.45
CA PRO A 48 -8.09 12.33 4.33
C PRO A 48 -6.60 12.47 3.99
N PHE A 49 -5.72 11.89 4.80
CA PHE A 49 -4.29 11.96 4.51
C PHE A 49 -3.99 11.11 3.28
N PHE A 50 -4.02 11.74 2.11
CA PHE A 50 -3.52 11.17 0.88
C PHE A 50 -2.15 11.79 0.61
N PRO A 51 -1.04 11.05 0.76
CA PRO A 51 0.25 11.57 0.35
C PRO A 51 0.18 11.87 -1.14
N LYS A 52 0.43 13.14 -1.52
CA LYS A 52 0.46 13.52 -2.93
C LYS A 52 1.52 12.68 -3.66
N PRO A 53 1.23 12.17 -4.87
CA PRO A 53 2.25 11.54 -5.68
C PRO A 53 3.39 12.55 -5.92
N LYS A 54 4.64 12.11 -5.69
CA LYS A 54 5.85 12.89 -5.95
C LYS A 54 6.15 12.95 -7.44
#